data_AF-A0A8H5WYH5-F1
#
_entry.id   AF-A0A8H5WYH5-F1
#
_cell.length_a   1.000
_cell.length_b   1.000
_cell.length_c   1.000
_cell.angle_alpha   90.00
_cell.angle_beta   90.00
_cell.angle_gamma   90.00
#
_symmetry.space_group_name_H-M   'P 1'
#
loop_
_entity.id
_entity.type
_entity.pdbx_description
1 polymer ?
#
loop_
_entity_poly.entity_id
_entity_poly.type
_entity_poly.pdbx_seq_one_letter_code
_entity_poly.pdbx_strand_id
1 'polypeptide(L)'
;MGWSLSFGVTDITRKTSKGIPKYEDSVGAESDTFILSGHEDLVVADEPPVDIRTLQVIERWTNLDDDGDTTISPSNQVHFFGRTDQSRIFDASNPKMIFTWMLCEVHDPLGNAMVYVYKEEDEAGIPELPDTRQTCEAGRDGEARARARYFKAIKYVNRKPSREAESWEIEHQETSKVGNVENEWMFEVVLDYGEHHVFEPSANFVRDWNVRHAPFSTYVSGFEILSYRLYKRILMFHHIPDKLGLEDYLVASCELYYLPKETGSFIRSVTQKGHTWNLQTGQYDTQSLPAISFEYSQVPEFAKLQTNSIKPKLICQLAASQANPTRTYDYDICDNILKICHTTEDERSANWVREYEYSDLEANNRLARTKVQGRWEHYTYDKGGCMTSMSGYSNVGWNVFQRLKSRSRQRVKQSKNSMTSSDGQSLPEITWFVYNSDGTLVRKVTDQLTAAQGQNPKGFKETLYLDSCDVYRKYHNLGDGSLKPKVETYTSLVKEHQETVL
;
A
#
# COMPACT_ATOMS: atom_id res chain seq x y z
N MET A 1 6.91 5.22 -9.27
CA MET A 1 5.70 4.57 -9.83
C MET A 1 6.12 3.77 -11.04
N GLY A 2 5.70 2.51 -11.16
CA GLY A 2 6.00 1.66 -12.34
C GLY A 2 7.44 1.16 -12.45
N TRP A 3 8.20 1.20 -11.35
CA TRP A 3 9.56 0.68 -11.29
C TRP A 3 9.64 -0.35 -10.18
N SER A 4 10.30 -1.46 -10.45
CA SER A 4 10.74 -2.45 -9.48
C SER A 4 12.22 -2.74 -9.74
N LEU A 5 12.95 -3.05 -8.68
CA LEU A 5 14.24 -3.72 -8.80
C LEU A 5 13.94 -5.21 -8.75
N SER A 6 14.02 -5.88 -9.90
CA SER A 6 13.94 -7.34 -9.98
C SER A 6 15.32 -7.86 -10.38
N PHE A 7 15.85 -8.79 -9.59
CA PHE A 7 17.15 -9.42 -9.83
C PHE A 7 16.99 -10.92 -10.18
N GLY A 8 15.88 -11.29 -10.81
CA GLY A 8 15.50 -12.68 -11.06
C GLY A 8 14.48 -13.17 -10.04
N VAL A 9 14.66 -14.38 -9.52
CA VAL A 9 13.80 -14.97 -8.47
C VAL A 9 14.06 -14.25 -7.15
N THR A 10 13.14 -13.37 -6.75
CA THR A 10 13.30 -12.51 -5.57
C THR A 10 12.52 -12.97 -4.34
N ASP A 11 11.42 -13.69 -4.55
CA ASP A 11 10.49 -14.03 -3.48
C ASP A 11 9.50 -15.13 -3.89
N ILE A 12 8.92 -15.79 -2.89
CA ILE A 12 7.74 -16.65 -2.97
C ILE A 12 6.61 -15.91 -2.25
N THR A 13 5.51 -15.67 -2.95
CA THR A 13 4.39 -14.87 -2.43
C THR A 13 3.07 -15.60 -2.64
N ARG A 14 2.13 -15.46 -1.70
CA ARG A 14 0.76 -15.98 -1.89
C ARG A 14 0.04 -15.26 -3.03
N LYS A 15 -0.60 -16.02 -3.90
CA LYS A 15 -1.36 -15.53 -5.05
C LYS A 15 -2.60 -14.77 -4.61
N THR A 16 -2.72 -13.53 -5.10
CA THR A 16 -3.86 -12.65 -4.76
C THR A 16 -4.85 -12.46 -5.91
N SER A 17 -4.56 -12.97 -7.11
CA SER A 17 -5.41 -12.77 -8.28
C SER A 17 -6.74 -13.54 -8.21
N LYS A 18 -6.86 -14.52 -7.30
CA LYS A 18 -8.08 -15.31 -7.06
C LYS A 18 -8.82 -14.90 -5.78
N GLY A 19 -8.34 -13.89 -5.07
CA GLY A 19 -8.87 -13.44 -3.79
C GLY A 19 -7.78 -13.17 -2.75
N ILE A 20 -8.21 -12.78 -1.55
CA ILE A 20 -7.30 -12.60 -0.41
C ILE A 20 -6.89 -13.98 0.13
N PRO A 21 -5.61 -14.19 0.50
CA PRO A 21 -5.16 -15.45 1.07
C PRO A 21 -5.86 -15.77 2.41
N LYS A 22 -6.14 -17.05 2.65
CA LYS A 22 -6.84 -17.54 3.85
C LYS A 22 -5.90 -17.98 4.95
N TYR A 23 -4.65 -18.30 4.63
CA TYR A 23 -3.62 -18.75 5.58
C TYR A 23 -4.01 -20.03 6.35
N GLU A 24 -4.89 -20.86 5.77
CA GLU A 24 -5.18 -22.20 6.28
C GLU A 24 -4.14 -23.14 5.65
N ASP A 25 -3.06 -23.38 6.40
CA ASP A 25 -1.87 -24.13 5.96
C ASP A 25 -1.68 -25.44 6.74
N SER A 26 -2.77 -26.04 7.24
CA SER A 26 -2.67 -27.35 7.89
C SER A 26 -2.34 -28.43 6.86
N VAL A 27 -1.51 -29.41 7.25
CA VAL A 27 -1.15 -30.57 6.44
C VAL A 27 -2.40 -31.20 5.82
N GLY A 28 -2.46 -31.24 4.48
CA GLY A 28 -3.57 -31.82 3.70
C GLY A 28 -4.76 -30.89 3.43
N ALA A 29 -4.70 -29.62 3.85
CA ALA A 29 -5.73 -28.63 3.58
C ALA A 29 -5.10 -27.25 3.27
N GLU A 30 -4.13 -27.21 2.35
CA GLU A 30 -3.57 -25.95 1.85
C GLU A 30 -4.62 -25.19 1.05
N SER A 31 -5.02 -24.04 1.58
CA SER A 31 -6.09 -23.21 1.00
C SER A 31 -5.61 -22.24 -0.08
N ASP A 32 -4.33 -21.86 -0.03
CA ASP A 32 -3.75 -20.80 -0.85
C ASP A 32 -2.81 -21.35 -1.94
N THR A 33 -2.67 -20.60 -3.04
CA THR A 33 -1.70 -20.87 -4.10
C THR A 33 -0.49 -19.96 -3.93
N PHE A 34 0.72 -20.46 -4.19
CA PHE A 34 1.96 -19.68 -4.13
C PHE A 34 2.48 -19.35 -5.52
N ILE A 35 3.17 -18.22 -5.65
CA ILE A 35 3.83 -17.78 -6.89
C ILE A 35 5.30 -17.54 -6.56
N LEU A 36 6.18 -18.09 -7.40
CA LEU A 36 7.58 -17.73 -7.41
C LEU A 36 7.76 -16.49 -8.31
N SER A 37 8.39 -15.43 -7.80
CA SER A 37 8.60 -14.18 -8.53
C SER A 37 9.27 -14.42 -9.89
N GLY A 38 8.65 -13.92 -10.96
CA GLY A 38 9.10 -14.11 -12.34
C GLY A 38 8.65 -15.42 -13.02
N HIS A 39 7.90 -16.28 -12.31
CA HIS A 39 7.44 -17.59 -12.78
C HIS A 39 5.92 -17.77 -12.61
N GLU A 40 5.41 -18.95 -13.01
CA GLU A 40 3.99 -19.32 -12.91
C GLU A 40 3.60 -19.86 -11.52
N ASP A 41 2.32 -20.23 -11.37
CA ASP A 41 1.75 -20.79 -10.13
C ASP A 41 2.53 -22.04 -9.69
N LEU A 42 2.83 -22.13 -8.39
CA LEU A 42 3.39 -23.32 -7.79
C LEU A 42 2.29 -24.34 -7.53
N VAL A 43 2.61 -25.60 -7.82
CA VAL A 43 1.73 -26.76 -7.61
C VAL A 43 2.43 -27.77 -6.71
N VAL A 44 1.67 -28.40 -5.84
CA VAL A 44 2.17 -29.48 -4.99
C VAL A 44 2.54 -30.67 -5.87
N ALA A 45 3.72 -31.23 -5.64
CA ALA A 45 4.18 -32.48 -6.26
C ALA A 45 4.21 -33.58 -5.19
N ASP A 46 3.56 -34.71 -5.47
CA ASP A 46 3.49 -35.85 -4.55
C ASP A 46 4.82 -36.64 -4.44
N GLU A 47 5.68 -36.52 -5.47
CA GLU A 47 7.02 -37.12 -5.50
C GLU A 47 8.03 -36.12 -6.11
N PRO A 48 9.31 -36.16 -5.69
CA PRO A 48 10.35 -35.36 -6.33
C PRO A 48 10.44 -35.74 -7.83
N PRO A 49 10.50 -34.77 -8.76
CA PRO A 49 10.46 -35.05 -10.18
C PRO A 49 11.62 -35.95 -10.62
N VAL A 50 11.30 -37.00 -11.40
CA VAL A 50 12.24 -38.05 -11.84
C VAL A 50 13.30 -37.53 -12.84
N ASP A 51 13.11 -36.35 -13.44
CA ASP A 51 14.07 -35.69 -14.33
C ASP A 51 14.42 -34.27 -13.84
N ILE A 52 15.53 -34.17 -13.11
CA ILE A 52 16.01 -32.94 -12.45
C ILE A 52 16.76 -32.03 -13.44
N ARG A 53 17.06 -32.50 -14.67
CA ARG A 53 17.96 -31.78 -15.60
C ARG A 53 17.32 -30.58 -16.29
N THR A 54 16.00 -30.44 -16.22
CA THR A 54 15.24 -29.36 -16.88
C THR A 54 14.22 -28.68 -15.97
N LEU A 55 14.04 -29.15 -14.73
CA LEU A 55 13.00 -28.67 -13.81
C LEU A 55 13.63 -28.10 -12.52
N GLN A 56 13.14 -26.92 -12.11
CA GLN A 56 13.45 -26.30 -10.83
C GLN A 56 12.63 -27.00 -9.74
N VAL A 57 13.27 -27.41 -8.65
CA VAL A 57 12.61 -28.07 -7.51
C VAL A 57 12.45 -27.05 -6.40
N ILE A 58 11.23 -26.90 -5.90
CA ILE A 58 10.89 -25.99 -4.80
C ILE A 58 10.39 -26.85 -3.65
N GLU A 59 11.00 -26.71 -2.49
CA GLU A 59 10.68 -27.44 -1.28
C GLU A 59 10.20 -26.46 -0.20
N ARG A 60 9.02 -26.74 0.34
CA ARG A 60 8.49 -26.03 1.50
C ARG A 60 8.85 -26.79 2.76
N TRP A 61 9.55 -26.15 3.70
CA TRP A 61 9.97 -26.78 4.95
C TRP A 61 9.07 -26.28 6.09
N THR A 62 8.06 -27.09 6.45
CA THR A 62 7.12 -26.79 7.55
C THR A 62 7.55 -27.50 8.84
N ASN A 63 8.56 -26.99 9.54
CA ASN A 63 8.91 -27.51 10.87
C ASN A 63 8.50 -26.50 11.96
N LEU A 64 8.11 -26.98 13.14
CA LEU A 64 7.52 -26.15 14.21
C LEU A 64 8.47 -25.09 14.79
N ASP A 65 9.78 -25.22 14.55
CA ASP A 65 10.82 -24.35 15.07
C ASP A 65 11.47 -23.44 13.99
N ASP A 66 11.24 -23.70 12.70
CA ASP A 66 11.82 -22.95 11.56
C ASP A 66 10.89 -23.03 10.32
N ASP A 67 10.07 -21.99 10.09
CA ASP A 67 9.17 -21.89 8.93
C ASP A 67 9.87 -21.24 7.73
N GLY A 68 10.69 -21.99 6.97
CA GLY A 68 11.42 -21.49 5.80
C GLY A 68 11.08 -22.23 4.51
N ASP A 69 11.30 -21.58 3.35
CA ASP A 69 11.17 -22.22 2.03
C ASP A 69 12.55 -22.32 1.35
N THR A 70 12.82 -23.44 0.67
CA THR A 70 14.09 -23.69 -0.04
C THR A 70 13.81 -24.03 -1.50
N THR A 71 14.62 -23.53 -2.42
CA THR A 71 14.52 -23.87 -3.85
C THR A 71 15.87 -24.30 -4.39
N ILE A 72 15.89 -25.36 -5.19
CA ILE A 72 17.07 -25.87 -5.89
C ILE A 72 16.87 -25.63 -7.39
N SER A 73 17.77 -24.86 -7.98
CA SER A 73 17.74 -24.55 -9.41
C SER A 73 18.47 -25.62 -10.23
N PRO A 74 18.18 -25.76 -11.54
CA PRO A 74 18.88 -26.68 -12.44
C PRO A 74 20.39 -26.38 -12.58
N SER A 75 20.85 -25.20 -12.17
CA SER A 75 22.27 -24.83 -12.14
C SER A 75 23.01 -25.32 -10.88
N ASN A 76 22.39 -26.20 -10.09
CA ASN A 76 22.87 -26.66 -8.77
C ASN A 76 23.10 -25.52 -7.77
N GLN A 77 22.41 -24.39 -7.93
CA GLN A 77 22.36 -23.35 -6.90
C GLN A 77 21.19 -23.60 -5.98
N VAL A 78 21.42 -23.38 -4.69
CA VAL A 78 20.40 -23.47 -3.64
C VAL A 78 20.03 -22.05 -3.22
N HIS A 79 18.75 -21.75 -3.24
CA HIS A 79 18.17 -20.46 -2.88
C HIS A 79 17.29 -20.65 -1.64
N PHE A 80 17.57 -19.89 -0.58
CA PHE A 80 16.76 -19.89 0.64
C PHE A 80 15.87 -18.66 0.71
N PHE A 81 14.61 -18.85 1.05
CA PHE A 81 13.59 -17.80 1.14
C PHE A 81 13.03 -17.72 2.55
N GLY A 82 12.98 -16.50 3.10
CA GLY A 82 12.31 -16.24 4.37
C GLY A 82 12.81 -17.14 5.50
N ARG A 83 14.13 -17.34 5.64
CA ARG A 83 14.69 -18.16 6.71
C ARG A 83 14.56 -17.50 8.09
N THR A 84 14.47 -16.17 8.12
CA THR A 84 14.24 -15.39 9.35
C THR A 84 13.13 -14.37 9.12
N ASP A 85 12.60 -13.78 10.19
CA ASP A 85 11.57 -12.73 10.11
C ASP A 85 12.04 -11.46 9.38
N GLN A 86 13.35 -11.24 9.26
CA GLN A 86 13.90 -10.15 8.46
C GLN A 86 13.69 -10.38 6.96
N SER A 87 13.57 -11.64 6.53
CA SER A 87 13.30 -12.00 5.13
C SER A 87 11.86 -12.47 4.89
N ARG A 88 10.92 -12.14 5.78
CA ARG A 88 9.48 -12.43 5.64
C ARG A 88 8.61 -11.17 5.71
N ILE A 89 7.48 -11.17 5.01
CA ILE A 89 6.37 -10.23 5.22
C ILE A 89 5.21 -11.02 5.82
N PHE A 90 4.81 -10.68 7.04
CA PHE A 90 3.81 -11.43 7.80
C PHE A 90 2.99 -10.53 8.72
N ASP A 91 1.86 -11.04 9.23
CA ASP A 91 1.10 -10.34 10.28
C ASP A 91 1.74 -10.59 11.65
N ALA A 92 2.32 -9.57 12.26
CA ALA A 92 2.92 -9.68 13.61
C ALA A 92 1.93 -10.17 14.68
N SER A 93 0.62 -9.92 14.52
CA SER A 93 -0.41 -10.41 15.44
C SER A 93 -0.66 -11.92 15.33
N ASN A 94 -0.27 -12.52 14.21
CA ASN A 94 -0.28 -13.96 13.99
C ASN A 94 0.89 -14.34 13.08
N PRO A 95 2.09 -14.62 13.64
CA PRO A 95 3.31 -14.86 12.86
C PRO A 95 3.23 -15.99 11.82
N LYS A 96 2.23 -16.88 11.93
CA LYS A 96 1.97 -17.94 10.94
C LYS A 96 1.35 -17.39 9.65
N MET A 97 0.80 -16.18 9.66
CA MET A 97 0.25 -15.51 8.48
C MET A 97 1.36 -14.85 7.66
N ILE A 98 2.26 -15.67 7.12
CA ILE A 98 3.33 -15.21 6.24
C ILE A 98 2.79 -15.05 4.82
N PHE A 99 2.86 -13.83 4.30
CA PHE A 99 2.41 -13.46 2.96
C PHE A 99 3.49 -13.66 1.90
N THR A 100 4.73 -13.29 2.23
CA THR A 100 5.88 -13.35 1.31
C THR A 100 7.12 -13.86 2.03
N TRP A 101 7.82 -14.81 1.43
CA TRP A 101 9.16 -15.26 1.79
C TRP A 101 10.15 -14.70 0.75
N MET A 102 11.03 -13.78 1.17
CA MET A 102 11.98 -13.13 0.27
C MET A 102 13.31 -13.89 0.24
N LEU A 103 13.97 -13.90 -0.92
CA LEU A 103 15.29 -14.52 -1.09
C LEU A 103 16.26 -13.93 -0.08
N CYS A 104 16.90 -14.76 0.75
CA CYS A 104 17.85 -14.32 1.77
C CYS A 104 19.27 -14.86 1.56
N GLU A 105 19.41 -16.07 1.02
CA GLU A 105 20.71 -16.70 0.78
C GLU A 105 20.73 -17.45 -0.56
N VAL A 106 21.86 -17.40 -1.26
CA VAL A 106 22.13 -18.24 -2.44
C VAL A 106 23.48 -18.91 -2.24
N HIS A 107 23.55 -20.21 -2.46
CA HIS A 107 24.78 -20.99 -2.36
C HIS A 107 25.01 -21.79 -3.63
N ASP A 108 26.26 -21.86 -4.08
CA ASP A 108 26.66 -22.73 -5.19
C ASP A 108 27.46 -23.96 -4.70
N PRO A 109 27.72 -24.94 -5.59
CA PRO A 109 28.49 -26.13 -5.24
C PRO A 109 29.99 -25.86 -5.05
N LEU A 110 30.48 -24.68 -5.39
CA LEU A 110 31.89 -24.30 -5.26
C LEU A 110 32.17 -23.62 -3.91
N GLY A 111 31.13 -23.41 -3.09
CA GLY A 111 31.21 -22.73 -1.80
C GLY A 111 31.11 -21.22 -1.91
N ASN A 112 30.70 -20.66 -3.05
CA ASN A 112 30.36 -19.25 -3.14
C ASN A 112 28.95 -19.03 -2.58
N ALA A 113 28.77 -17.90 -1.91
CA ALA A 113 27.48 -17.47 -1.40
C ALA A 113 27.12 -16.03 -1.81
N MET A 114 25.82 -15.75 -1.77
CA MET A 114 25.27 -14.40 -1.80
C MET A 114 24.25 -14.25 -0.67
N VAL A 115 24.29 -13.13 0.03
CA VAL A 115 23.37 -12.80 1.12
C VAL A 115 22.57 -11.56 0.78
N TYR A 116 21.27 -11.64 0.98
CA TYR A 116 20.31 -10.58 0.70
C TYR A 116 19.75 -10.07 2.03
N VAL A 117 20.03 -8.81 2.34
CA VAL A 117 19.65 -8.16 3.58
C VAL A 117 18.47 -7.24 3.31
N TYR A 118 17.47 -7.32 4.19
CA TYR A 118 16.30 -6.45 4.18
C TYR A 118 16.27 -5.61 5.45
N LYS A 119 15.69 -4.42 5.34
CA LYS A 119 15.43 -3.54 6.46
C LYS A 119 13.93 -3.54 6.76
N GLU A 120 13.60 -3.84 8.00
CA GLU A 120 12.25 -3.71 8.55
C GLU A 120 11.80 -2.23 8.57
N GLU A 121 10.54 -1.99 8.25
CA GLU A 121 9.93 -0.65 8.36
C GLU A 121 9.84 -0.18 9.82
N ASP A 122 9.98 1.12 10.04
CA ASP A 122 9.92 1.72 11.37
C ASP A 122 9.14 3.05 11.37
N GLU A 123 9.11 3.73 12.51
CA GLU A 123 8.41 5.00 12.68
C GLU A 123 9.25 6.23 12.32
N ALA A 124 10.49 6.04 11.87
CA ALA A 124 11.43 7.13 11.69
C ALA A 124 10.95 8.11 10.60
N GLY A 125 10.99 9.41 10.91
CA GLY A 125 10.51 10.48 10.04
C GLY A 125 8.98 10.64 9.95
N ILE A 126 8.18 9.77 10.58
CA ILE A 126 6.71 9.94 10.63
C ILE A 126 6.30 11.17 11.45
N PRO A 127 6.88 11.46 12.63
CA PRO A 127 6.53 12.65 13.41
C PRO A 127 6.84 13.98 12.72
N GLU A 128 7.71 13.97 11.70
CA GLU A 128 8.11 15.15 10.93
C GLU A 128 7.16 15.44 9.76
N LEU A 129 6.17 14.58 9.51
CA LEU A 129 5.18 14.80 8.47
C LEU A 129 4.30 16.02 8.82
N PRO A 130 3.80 16.78 7.82
CA PRO A 130 2.87 17.87 8.06
C PRO A 130 1.61 17.40 8.80
N ASP A 131 1.00 18.26 9.62
CA ASP A 131 -0.20 17.95 10.45
C ASP A 131 -1.34 17.27 9.66
N THR A 132 -1.53 17.67 8.41
CA THR A 132 -2.55 17.09 7.52
C THR A 132 -2.32 15.60 7.23
N ARG A 133 -1.07 15.13 7.33
CA ARG A 133 -0.68 13.72 7.18
C ARG A 133 -0.50 12.99 8.50
N GLN A 134 -0.11 13.65 9.59
CA GLN A 134 -0.07 12.98 10.90
C GLN A 134 -1.43 12.39 11.29
N THR A 135 -2.53 13.03 10.85
CA THR A 135 -3.89 12.51 11.09
C THR A 135 -4.15 11.17 10.39
N CYS A 136 -3.60 10.93 9.20
CA CYS A 136 -3.78 9.63 8.51
C CYS A 136 -2.87 8.55 9.08
N GLU A 137 -1.84 8.93 9.83
CA GLU A 137 -0.93 8.04 10.55
C GLU A 137 -1.41 7.65 11.95
N ALA A 138 -2.44 8.34 12.46
CA ALA A 138 -2.97 8.13 13.78
C ALA A 138 -3.71 6.79 13.91
N GLY A 139 -3.50 6.10 15.04
CA GLY A 139 -4.18 4.85 15.39
C GLY A 139 -3.58 3.59 14.77
N ARG A 140 -2.44 3.70 14.07
CA ARG A 140 -1.60 2.56 13.72
C ARG A 140 -0.63 2.28 14.86
N ASP A 141 -0.51 1.03 15.27
CA ASP A 141 0.53 0.59 16.21
C ASP A 141 1.85 0.29 15.48
N GLY A 142 2.92 0.15 16.26
CA GLY A 142 4.27 -0.10 15.73
C GLY A 142 4.36 -1.45 15.00
N GLU A 143 3.64 -2.47 15.47
CA GLU A 143 3.61 -3.80 14.84
C GLU A 143 3.03 -3.77 13.44
N ALA A 144 1.93 -3.02 13.21
CA ALA A 144 1.38 -2.84 11.87
C ALA A 144 2.34 -2.10 10.92
N ARG A 145 3.11 -1.15 11.45
CA ARG A 145 4.11 -0.40 10.68
C ARG A 145 5.29 -1.28 10.28
N ALA A 146 5.74 -2.15 11.18
CA ALA A 146 6.91 -3.01 11.02
C ALA A 146 6.72 -4.17 10.02
N ARG A 147 5.58 -4.34 9.37
CA ARG A 147 5.33 -5.49 8.46
C ARG A 147 6.06 -5.39 7.13
N ALA A 148 6.29 -4.16 6.67
CA ALA A 148 6.97 -3.96 5.40
C ALA A 148 8.47 -4.25 5.49
N ARG A 149 9.03 -4.70 4.38
CA ARG A 149 10.44 -5.04 4.24
C ARG A 149 10.99 -4.33 3.02
N TYR A 150 12.16 -3.73 3.18
CA TYR A 150 12.85 -3.01 2.11
C TYR A 150 14.18 -3.67 1.84
N PHE A 151 14.42 -4.00 0.59
CA PHE A 151 15.72 -4.52 0.19
C PHE A 151 16.83 -3.52 0.53
N LYS A 152 17.86 -3.97 1.25
CA LYS A 152 18.87 -3.08 1.82
C LYS A 152 20.26 -3.35 1.28
N ALA A 153 20.68 -4.61 1.21
CA ALA A 153 22.01 -4.92 0.70
C ALA A 153 22.11 -6.31 0.06
N ILE A 154 23.10 -6.48 -0.82
CA ILE A 154 23.61 -7.78 -1.26
C ILE A 154 25.07 -7.88 -0.88
N LYS A 155 25.47 -8.97 -0.26
CA LYS A 155 26.88 -9.32 -0.02
C LYS A 155 27.25 -10.53 -0.85
N TYR A 156 28.40 -10.51 -1.48
CA TYR A 156 28.86 -11.60 -2.34
C TYR A 156 30.39 -11.62 -2.43
N VAL A 157 30.93 -12.72 -2.95
CA VAL A 157 32.36 -13.04 -2.91
C VAL A 157 32.83 -13.16 -1.46
N ASN A 158 32.32 -14.19 -0.79
CA ASN A 158 32.74 -14.62 0.54
C ASN A 158 34.23 -15.03 0.55
N ARG A 159 34.95 -14.68 1.61
CA ARG A 159 36.35 -15.05 1.82
C ARG A 159 36.51 -16.48 2.31
N LYS A 160 35.58 -16.92 3.16
CA LYS A 160 35.49 -18.29 3.66
C LYS A 160 34.44 -19.03 2.85
N PRO A 161 34.72 -20.23 2.30
CA PRO A 161 33.71 -21.02 1.61
C PRO A 161 32.46 -21.20 2.49
N SER A 162 31.26 -21.13 1.90
CA SER A 162 29.98 -21.22 2.63
C SER A 162 29.55 -22.67 2.92
N ARG A 163 30.53 -23.57 3.05
CA ARG A 163 30.31 -25.01 3.25
C ARG A 163 31.35 -25.55 4.19
N GLU A 164 30.94 -26.41 5.11
CA GLU A 164 31.86 -27.09 6.01
C GLU A 164 32.78 -28.02 5.18
N ALA A 165 34.07 -28.03 5.48
CA ALA A 165 35.06 -28.75 4.67
C ALA A 165 34.87 -30.27 4.68
N GLU A 166 34.42 -30.84 5.81
CA GLU A 166 34.29 -32.28 6.00
C GLU A 166 32.92 -32.82 5.53
N SER A 167 31.81 -32.23 5.97
CA SER A 167 30.46 -32.71 5.61
C SER A 167 29.96 -32.20 4.27
N TRP A 168 30.53 -31.07 3.79
CA TRP A 168 30.04 -30.31 2.64
C TRP A 168 28.63 -29.71 2.83
N GLU A 169 28.12 -29.71 4.05
CA GLU A 169 26.86 -29.07 4.40
C GLU A 169 26.96 -27.55 4.24
N ILE A 170 25.82 -26.91 3.94
CA ILE A 170 25.74 -25.47 3.78
C ILE A 170 25.90 -24.80 5.15
N GLU A 171 26.90 -23.92 5.27
CA GLU A 171 27.01 -23.03 6.40
C GLU A 171 26.18 -21.78 6.14
N HIS A 172 25.07 -21.67 6.87
CA HIS A 172 24.17 -20.56 6.75
C HIS A 172 24.79 -19.23 7.21
N GLN A 173 24.44 -18.16 6.51
CA GLN A 173 25.04 -16.86 6.70
C GLN A 173 24.16 -15.92 7.53
N GLU A 174 24.76 -14.90 8.13
CA GLU A 174 24.03 -13.83 8.83
C GLU A 174 23.33 -12.92 7.81
N THR A 175 22.00 -12.85 7.90
CA THR A 175 21.14 -12.15 6.91
C THR A 175 20.54 -10.84 7.44
N SER A 176 20.75 -10.50 8.71
CA SER A 176 20.09 -9.35 9.36
C SER A 176 20.90 -8.05 9.35
N LYS A 177 22.22 -8.11 9.08
CA LYS A 177 23.13 -6.97 9.25
C LYS A 177 23.61 -6.42 7.93
N VAL A 178 23.62 -5.10 7.79
CA VAL A 178 24.33 -4.38 6.72
C VAL A 178 25.79 -4.18 7.15
N GLY A 179 26.70 -4.09 6.19
CA GLY A 179 28.12 -3.93 6.45
C GLY A 179 28.83 -5.27 6.56
N ASN A 180 30.12 -5.24 6.33
CA ASN A 180 30.96 -6.43 6.32
C ASN A 180 31.42 -6.82 7.73
N VAL A 181 30.50 -7.37 8.51
CA VAL A 181 30.79 -7.93 9.84
C VAL A 181 31.91 -8.98 9.70
N GLU A 182 32.94 -8.87 10.53
CA GLU A 182 34.11 -9.77 10.54
C GLU A 182 34.92 -9.82 9.22
N ASN A 183 34.71 -8.88 8.30
CA ASN A 183 35.39 -8.78 7.01
C ASN A 183 35.24 -10.05 6.14
N GLU A 184 34.11 -10.73 6.22
CA GLU A 184 33.88 -12.03 5.57
C GLU A 184 33.55 -11.93 4.08
N TRP A 185 33.15 -10.76 3.59
CA TRP A 185 32.70 -10.51 2.23
C TRP A 185 33.65 -9.56 1.50
N MET A 186 33.90 -9.75 0.21
CA MET A 186 34.74 -8.81 -0.54
C MET A 186 33.92 -7.68 -1.16
N PHE A 187 32.67 -7.92 -1.53
CA PHE A 187 31.81 -6.95 -2.21
C PHE A 187 30.45 -6.82 -1.54
N GLU A 188 29.97 -5.59 -1.43
CA GLU A 188 28.64 -5.27 -0.91
C GLU A 188 27.98 -4.20 -1.79
N VAL A 189 26.73 -4.44 -2.17
CA VAL A 189 25.87 -3.45 -2.84
C VAL A 189 24.82 -3.00 -1.83
N VAL A 190 24.74 -1.71 -1.54
CA VAL A 190 23.82 -1.13 -0.54
C VAL A 190 22.84 -0.18 -1.21
N LEU A 191 21.55 -0.33 -0.90
CA LEU A 191 20.51 0.63 -1.24
C LEU A 191 20.43 1.70 -0.15
N ASP A 192 20.63 2.95 -0.52
CA ASP A 192 20.56 4.10 0.37
C ASP A 192 19.19 4.78 0.25
N TYR A 193 18.39 4.76 1.32
CA TYR A 193 17.09 5.45 1.43
C TYR A 193 17.22 6.90 1.94
N GLY A 194 18.45 7.43 1.91
CA GLY A 194 18.85 8.77 2.35
C GLY A 194 19.48 8.79 3.73
N GLU A 195 19.81 7.63 4.29
CA GLU A 195 20.43 7.42 5.59
C GLU A 195 21.97 7.36 5.55
N HIS A 196 22.59 7.20 4.37
CA HIS A 196 24.05 7.19 4.25
C HIS A 196 24.61 8.61 4.16
N HIS A 197 25.88 8.78 4.53
CA HIS A 197 26.55 10.07 4.36
C HIS A 197 26.60 10.46 2.88
N VAL A 198 26.42 11.75 2.59
CA VAL A 198 26.24 12.21 1.20
C VAL A 198 27.58 12.22 0.46
N PHE A 199 28.63 12.74 1.11
CA PHE A 199 29.94 12.96 0.50
C PHE A 199 30.97 11.86 0.79
N GLU A 200 30.76 11.10 1.86
CA GLU A 200 31.66 10.06 2.35
C GLU A 200 30.84 8.84 2.79
N PRO A 201 30.10 8.22 1.86
CA PRO A 201 29.27 7.08 2.21
C PRO A 201 30.14 5.89 2.65
N SER A 202 29.71 5.19 3.70
CA SER A 202 30.21 3.88 4.09
C SER A 202 29.09 2.85 3.97
N ALA A 203 29.38 1.57 4.22
CA ALA A 203 28.34 0.53 4.25
C ALA A 203 27.35 0.74 5.41
N ASN A 204 27.73 1.52 6.43
CA ASN A 204 26.88 1.86 7.56
C ASN A 204 26.08 3.15 7.32
N PHE A 205 24.84 3.17 7.80
CA PHE A 205 24.03 4.38 7.79
C PHE A 205 24.39 5.29 8.98
N VAL A 206 24.19 6.60 8.82
CA VAL A 206 24.61 7.63 9.80
C VAL A 206 23.46 8.47 10.33
N ARG A 207 22.24 8.23 9.86
CA ARG A 207 21.01 8.93 10.23
C ARG A 207 19.80 8.06 9.93
N ASP A 208 18.60 8.55 10.21
CA ASP A 208 17.37 7.85 9.83
C ASP A 208 17.04 8.02 8.34
N TRP A 209 16.43 7.00 7.77
CA TRP A 209 15.88 7.03 6.40
C TRP A 209 14.65 7.93 6.30
N ASN A 210 14.45 8.53 5.12
CA ASN A 210 13.40 9.53 4.94
C ASN A 210 12.04 8.89 4.63
N VAL A 211 10.96 9.57 5.02
CA VAL A 211 9.60 9.24 4.56
C VAL A 211 9.35 9.88 3.19
N ARG A 212 8.79 9.10 2.26
CA ARG A 212 8.40 9.56 0.93
C ARG A 212 7.24 10.53 1.01
N HIS A 213 7.14 11.42 0.03
CA HIS A 213 6.10 12.44 0.00
C HIS A 213 4.67 11.87 -0.07
N ALA A 214 4.45 10.76 -0.81
CA ALA A 214 3.14 10.15 -0.97
C ALA A 214 3.19 8.68 -0.49
N PRO A 215 3.09 8.42 0.82
CA PRO A 215 3.01 7.07 1.35
C PRO A 215 1.68 6.41 0.97
N PHE A 216 1.67 5.09 0.92
CA PHE A 216 0.48 4.31 0.57
C PHE A 216 0.52 2.95 1.27
N SER A 217 -0.62 2.27 1.29
CA SER A 217 -0.78 0.93 1.86
C SER A 217 -1.35 -0.03 0.83
N THR A 218 -1.02 -1.31 0.96
CA THR A 218 -1.67 -2.41 0.25
C THR A 218 -2.31 -3.37 1.25
N TYR A 219 -3.40 -4.03 0.85
CA TYR A 219 -4.18 -4.94 1.70
C TYR A 219 -4.47 -6.29 1.04
N VAL A 220 -3.83 -6.58 -0.09
CA VAL A 220 -4.04 -7.83 -0.84
C VAL A 220 -3.58 -9.07 -0.07
N SER A 221 -2.74 -8.90 0.95
CA SER A 221 -2.34 -9.92 1.93
C SER A 221 -3.39 -10.17 3.02
N GLY A 222 -4.52 -9.47 3.03
CA GLY A 222 -5.50 -9.55 4.11
C GLY A 222 -5.13 -8.76 5.37
N PHE A 223 -3.94 -8.17 5.42
CA PHE A 223 -3.50 -7.22 6.43
C PHE A 223 -2.78 -6.02 5.78
N GLU A 224 -2.65 -4.90 6.51
CA GLU A 224 -2.00 -3.70 5.96
C GLU A 224 -0.49 -3.91 5.78
N ILE A 225 0.03 -3.57 4.59
CA ILE A 225 1.47 -3.41 4.32
C ILE A 225 1.70 -1.96 3.88
N LEU A 226 2.48 -1.21 4.68
CA LEU A 226 2.74 0.21 4.47
C LEU A 226 4.00 0.45 3.63
N SER A 227 4.00 1.51 2.82
CA SER A 227 5.13 1.89 2.00
C SER A 227 5.52 3.35 2.24
N TYR A 228 6.54 3.59 3.06
CA TYR A 228 7.10 4.90 3.38
C TYR A 228 8.40 5.23 2.66
N ARG A 229 9.13 4.26 2.11
CA ARG A 229 10.53 4.50 1.75
C ARG A 229 10.77 4.54 0.24
N LEU A 230 11.80 5.27 -0.16
CA LEU A 230 12.34 5.31 -1.52
C LEU A 230 13.86 5.32 -1.42
N TYR A 231 14.52 4.36 -2.06
CA TYR A 231 15.98 4.41 -2.19
C TYR A 231 16.35 5.52 -3.17
N LYS A 232 17.41 6.26 -2.86
CA LYS A 232 17.92 7.39 -3.64
C LYS A 232 19.22 7.05 -4.35
N ARG A 233 20.00 6.11 -3.80
CA ARG A 233 21.26 5.67 -4.38
C ARG A 233 21.41 4.16 -4.24
N ILE A 234 22.12 3.56 -5.19
CA ILE A 234 22.68 2.21 -5.07
C ILE A 234 24.19 2.41 -4.99
N LEU A 235 24.80 1.95 -3.92
CA LEU A 235 26.21 2.14 -3.60
C LEU A 235 26.92 0.79 -3.69
N MET A 236 28.06 0.73 -4.38
CA MET A 236 28.85 -0.48 -4.51
C MET A 236 30.18 -0.32 -3.78
N PHE A 237 30.39 -1.14 -2.74
CA PHE A 237 31.57 -1.13 -1.90
C PHE A 237 32.43 -2.36 -2.16
N HIS A 238 33.75 -2.15 -2.20
CA HIS A 238 34.75 -3.21 -2.17
C HIS A 238 35.48 -3.16 -0.82
N HIS A 239 35.41 -4.25 -0.08
CA HIS A 239 36.04 -4.42 1.23
C HIS A 239 37.38 -5.15 1.08
N ILE A 240 38.32 -4.54 0.36
CA ILE A 240 39.66 -5.11 0.14
C ILE A 240 40.71 -4.09 0.59
N PRO A 241 40.81 -3.80 1.91
CA PRO A 241 41.64 -2.72 2.44
C PRO A 241 43.11 -2.88 2.06
N ASP A 242 43.63 -4.10 2.02
CA ASP A 242 45.02 -4.37 1.61
C ASP A 242 45.36 -3.95 0.17
N LYS A 243 44.34 -3.78 -0.69
CA LYS A 243 44.51 -3.36 -2.08
C LYS A 243 44.06 -1.92 -2.33
N LEU A 244 43.04 -1.47 -1.61
CA LEU A 244 42.35 -0.21 -1.88
C LEU A 244 42.60 0.88 -0.83
N GLY A 245 43.18 0.51 0.32
CA GLY A 245 43.56 1.44 1.39
C GLY A 245 42.41 1.94 2.27
N LEU A 246 41.19 1.43 2.08
CA LEU A 246 40.00 1.72 2.89
C LEU A 246 39.23 0.44 3.19
N GLU A 247 38.59 0.38 4.35
CA GLU A 247 37.70 -0.73 4.74
C GLU A 247 36.44 -0.78 3.86
N ASP A 248 35.81 0.37 3.63
CA ASP A 248 34.64 0.52 2.75
C ASP A 248 35.03 1.38 1.55
N TYR A 249 35.58 0.77 0.50
CA TYR A 249 35.94 1.51 -0.70
C TYR A 249 34.75 1.60 -1.66
N LEU A 250 34.11 2.76 -1.76
CA LEU A 250 33.09 3.03 -2.79
C LEU A 250 33.74 3.02 -4.17
N VAL A 251 33.33 2.08 -5.02
CA VAL A 251 33.83 1.98 -6.41
C VAL A 251 32.87 2.60 -7.42
N ALA A 252 31.56 2.42 -7.20
CA ALA A 252 30.53 2.87 -8.11
C ALA A 252 29.27 3.26 -7.35
N SER A 253 28.51 4.19 -7.92
CA SER A 253 27.17 4.50 -7.45
C SER A 253 26.20 4.73 -8.60
N CYS A 254 24.92 4.47 -8.33
CA CYS A 254 23.81 4.79 -9.22
C CYS A 254 22.84 5.69 -8.44
N GLU A 255 22.69 6.94 -8.86
CA GLU A 255 21.85 7.92 -8.18
C GLU A 255 20.53 8.12 -8.92
N LEU A 256 19.43 8.11 -8.17
CA LEU A 256 18.07 8.27 -8.66
C LEU A 256 17.52 9.61 -8.20
N TYR A 257 17.15 10.45 -9.16
CA TYR A 257 16.45 11.70 -8.89
C TYR A 257 14.95 11.50 -9.08
N TYR A 258 14.19 11.75 -8.01
CA TYR A 258 12.73 11.63 -8.02
C TYR A 258 12.09 13.00 -8.22
N LEU A 259 11.04 13.05 -9.05
CA LEU A 259 10.08 14.15 -9.06
C LEU A 259 9.00 13.87 -8.01
N PRO A 260 8.94 14.62 -6.90
CA PRO A 260 7.84 14.53 -5.98
C PRO A 260 6.61 15.18 -6.62
N LYS A 261 5.54 14.41 -6.81
CA LYS A 261 4.20 14.92 -7.11
C LYS A 261 3.25 14.56 -5.98
N GLU A 262 2.13 15.26 -5.88
CA GLU A 262 1.08 14.93 -4.91
C GLU A 262 0.50 13.53 -5.13
N THR A 263 0.44 13.06 -6.38
CA THR A 263 -0.11 11.76 -6.77
C THR A 263 0.87 10.59 -6.61
N GLY A 264 2.16 10.86 -6.39
CA GLY A 264 3.19 9.83 -6.30
C GLY A 264 4.58 10.33 -6.62
N SER A 265 5.57 9.45 -6.45
CA SER A 265 6.97 9.71 -6.80
C SER A 265 7.35 9.02 -8.11
N PHE A 266 8.02 9.75 -8.98
CA PHE A 266 8.44 9.32 -10.32
C PHE A 266 9.95 9.48 -10.48
N ILE A 267 10.65 8.51 -11.06
CA ILE A 267 12.10 8.61 -11.30
C ILE A 267 12.30 9.50 -12.52
N ARG A 268 12.85 10.70 -12.32
CA ARG A 268 13.10 11.64 -13.42
C ARG A 268 14.41 11.38 -14.12
N SER A 269 15.43 10.98 -13.37
CA SER A 269 16.69 10.60 -13.97
C SER A 269 17.46 9.61 -13.12
N VAL A 270 18.32 8.85 -13.78
CA VAL A 270 19.28 7.93 -13.17
C VAL A 270 20.67 8.25 -13.70
N THR A 271 21.64 8.37 -12.80
CA THR A 271 23.03 8.72 -13.15
C THR A 271 23.99 7.72 -12.52
N GLN A 272 24.83 7.09 -13.34
CA GLN A 272 25.90 6.22 -12.87
C GLN A 272 27.18 7.03 -12.66
N LYS A 273 27.90 6.73 -11.58
CA LYS A 273 29.14 7.39 -11.20
C LYS A 273 30.20 6.35 -10.83
N GLY A 274 31.44 6.65 -11.18
CA GLY A 274 32.63 5.95 -10.71
C GLY A 274 33.39 6.81 -9.71
N HIS A 275 34.02 6.17 -8.74
CA HIS A 275 34.69 6.84 -7.64
C HIS A 275 36.13 6.34 -7.48
N THR A 276 37.04 7.24 -7.13
CA THR A 276 38.42 6.89 -6.79
C THR A 276 38.84 7.70 -5.57
N TRP A 277 39.34 7.02 -4.54
CA TRP A 277 39.80 7.69 -3.32
C TRP A 277 41.08 8.50 -3.58
N ASN A 278 41.06 9.77 -3.23
CA ASN A 278 42.20 10.66 -3.33
C ASN A 278 42.88 10.81 -1.96
N LEU A 279 44.08 10.22 -1.85
CA LEU A 279 44.85 10.21 -0.61
C LEU A 279 45.34 11.60 -0.15
N GLN A 280 45.43 12.58 -1.06
CA GLN A 280 45.91 13.92 -0.72
C GLN A 280 44.79 14.77 -0.11
N THR A 281 43.58 14.65 -0.65
CA THR A 281 42.41 15.42 -0.19
C THR A 281 41.63 14.69 0.90
N GLY A 282 41.78 13.37 1.01
CA GLY A 282 40.97 12.53 1.89
C GLY A 282 39.51 12.47 1.44
N GLN A 283 39.25 12.54 0.12
CA GLN A 283 37.91 12.54 -0.47
C GLN A 283 37.86 11.71 -1.75
N TYR A 284 36.66 11.38 -2.21
CA TYR A 284 36.48 10.69 -3.49
C TYR A 284 36.50 11.67 -4.68
N ASP A 285 37.42 11.44 -5.61
CA ASP A 285 37.30 11.95 -6.97
C ASP A 285 36.20 11.16 -7.69
N THR A 286 35.23 11.87 -8.26
CA THR A 286 34.02 11.26 -8.83
C THR A 286 33.82 11.70 -10.27
N GLN A 287 33.54 10.75 -11.16
CA GLN A 287 33.11 11.01 -12.53
C GLN A 287 31.76 10.37 -12.81
N SER A 288 30.94 11.02 -13.62
CA SER A 288 29.58 10.55 -13.95
C SER A 288 29.42 10.28 -15.43
N LEU A 289 28.70 9.21 -15.78
CA LEU A 289 28.12 9.06 -17.11
C LEU A 289 26.97 10.07 -17.29
N PRO A 290 26.58 10.40 -18.53
CA PRO A 290 25.41 11.21 -18.79
C PRO A 290 24.15 10.63 -18.14
N ALA A 291 23.31 11.50 -17.57
CA ALA A 291 22.09 11.09 -16.90
C ALA A 291 21.05 10.53 -17.90
N ILE A 292 20.52 9.36 -17.61
CA ILE A 292 19.36 8.81 -18.33
C ILE A 292 18.12 9.51 -17.77
N SER A 293 17.36 10.20 -18.61
CA SER A 293 16.19 10.97 -18.21
C SER A 293 14.90 10.31 -18.67
N PHE A 294 13.87 10.37 -17.83
CA PHE A 294 12.54 9.83 -18.08
C PHE A 294 11.49 10.92 -18.03
N GLU A 295 10.51 10.79 -18.91
CA GLU A 295 9.31 11.61 -18.92
C GLU A 295 8.09 10.69 -18.80
N TYR A 296 7.05 11.18 -18.14
CA TYR A 296 5.83 10.43 -17.92
C TYR A 296 4.66 11.20 -18.49
N SER A 297 3.72 10.48 -19.10
CA SER A 297 2.44 11.04 -19.53
C SER A 297 1.80 11.80 -18.38
N GLN A 298 1.44 13.04 -18.65
CA GLN A 298 0.75 13.89 -17.68
C GLN A 298 -0.75 13.76 -17.90
N VAL A 299 -1.52 13.87 -16.83
CA VAL A 299 -2.97 14.06 -16.96
C VAL A 299 -3.16 15.38 -17.73
N PRO A 300 -3.88 15.38 -18.87
CA PRO A 300 -4.14 16.61 -19.60
C PRO A 300 -4.79 17.63 -18.66
N GLU A 301 -4.50 18.92 -18.86
CA GLU A 301 -5.24 19.95 -18.15
C GLU A 301 -6.73 19.72 -18.35
N PHE A 302 -7.49 19.69 -17.25
CA PHE A 302 -8.91 19.35 -17.28
C PHE A 302 -9.68 20.24 -18.28
N ALA A 303 -9.25 21.50 -18.42
CA ALA A 303 -9.78 22.46 -19.38
C ALA A 303 -9.56 22.11 -20.87
N LYS A 304 -8.65 21.18 -21.19
CA LYS A 304 -8.31 20.74 -22.55
C LYS A 304 -8.91 19.38 -22.91
N LEU A 305 -9.57 18.71 -21.96
CA LEU A 305 -10.24 17.44 -22.23
C LEU A 305 -11.53 17.70 -23.01
N GLN A 306 -11.64 17.14 -24.22
CA GLN A 306 -12.91 17.14 -24.95
C GLN A 306 -13.93 16.27 -24.20
N THR A 307 -15.01 16.90 -23.78
CA THR A 307 -16.13 16.21 -23.15
C THR A 307 -16.98 15.57 -24.23
N ASN A 308 -16.94 14.25 -24.36
CA ASN A 308 -17.83 13.52 -25.25
C ASN A 308 -19.09 13.10 -24.47
N SER A 309 -20.24 13.68 -24.81
CA SER A 309 -21.53 13.20 -24.32
C SER A 309 -21.95 11.97 -25.11
N ILE A 310 -21.94 10.80 -24.48
CA ILE A 310 -22.53 9.57 -25.03
C ILE A 310 -24.01 9.55 -24.66
N LYS A 311 -24.89 9.40 -25.65
CA LYS A 311 -26.34 9.28 -25.42
C LYS A 311 -26.64 7.97 -24.66
N PRO A 312 -27.34 8.01 -23.51
CA PRO A 312 -27.60 6.84 -22.66
C PRO A 312 -28.31 5.66 -23.35
N LYS A 313 -29.02 5.90 -24.47
CA LYS A 313 -29.82 4.90 -25.20
C LYS A 313 -29.03 3.70 -25.74
N LEU A 314 -27.70 3.79 -25.89
CA LEU A 314 -26.88 2.69 -26.42
C LEU A 314 -26.47 1.65 -25.36
N ILE A 315 -26.71 1.91 -24.08
CA ILE A 315 -26.36 0.98 -22.97
C ILE A 315 -27.50 -0.01 -22.67
N CYS A 316 -28.74 0.30 -23.10
CA CYS A 316 -29.94 -0.45 -22.71
C CYS A 316 -30.25 -1.72 -23.54
N GLN A 317 -29.35 -2.19 -24.41
CA GLN A 317 -29.63 -3.33 -25.30
C GLN A 317 -29.20 -4.71 -24.77
N LEU A 318 -28.71 -4.81 -23.52
CA LEU A 318 -28.52 -6.11 -22.88
C LEU A 318 -29.84 -6.58 -22.27
N ALA A 319 -30.36 -7.68 -22.83
CA ALA A 319 -31.65 -8.25 -22.47
C ALA A 319 -31.63 -8.86 -21.06
N ALA A 320 -32.65 -8.53 -20.27
CA ALA A 320 -33.16 -9.44 -19.25
C ALA A 320 -34.66 -9.19 -19.03
N SER A 321 -35.43 -10.27 -19.14
CA SER A 321 -36.87 -10.32 -18.88
C SER A 321 -37.16 -10.67 -17.41
N GLN A 322 -38.22 -10.05 -16.89
CA GLN A 322 -39.27 -10.52 -15.99
C GLN A 322 -39.71 -9.41 -15.03
N ALA A 323 -41.03 -9.34 -14.81
CA ALA A 323 -41.77 -8.21 -14.27
C ALA A 323 -41.17 -7.67 -12.97
N ASN A 324 -40.73 -6.42 -13.03
CA ASN A 324 -40.06 -5.69 -11.95
C ASN A 324 -40.75 -4.33 -11.77
N PRO A 325 -40.61 -3.70 -10.58
CA PRO A 325 -41.11 -2.35 -10.33
C PRO A 325 -40.71 -1.42 -11.47
N THR A 326 -41.71 -0.77 -12.07
CA THR A 326 -41.47 0.15 -13.18
C THR A 326 -41.05 1.50 -12.60
N ARG A 327 -39.92 2.02 -13.06
CA ARG A 327 -39.53 3.40 -12.81
C ARG A 327 -39.58 4.15 -14.13
N THR A 328 -40.36 5.21 -14.19
CA THR A 328 -40.32 6.16 -15.30
C THR A 328 -39.53 7.39 -14.87
N TYR A 329 -38.80 7.95 -15.83
CA TYR A 329 -37.87 9.04 -15.61
C TYR A 329 -38.16 10.09 -16.69
N ASP A 330 -38.44 11.33 -16.26
CA ASP A 330 -38.55 12.47 -17.15
C ASP A 330 -37.23 13.25 -17.09
N TYR A 331 -36.74 13.70 -18.25
CA TYR A 331 -35.50 14.45 -18.39
C TYR A 331 -35.73 15.73 -19.18
N ASP A 332 -34.88 16.74 -18.96
CA ASP A 332 -34.78 17.89 -19.87
C ASP A 332 -33.88 17.56 -21.08
N ILE A 333 -33.68 18.55 -21.96
CA ILE A 333 -32.83 18.42 -23.16
C ILE A 333 -31.33 18.22 -22.84
N CYS A 334 -30.92 18.41 -21.59
CA CYS A 334 -29.56 18.27 -21.09
C CYS A 334 -29.36 16.98 -20.27
N ASP A 335 -30.32 16.05 -20.33
CA ASP A 335 -30.35 14.80 -19.55
C ASP A 335 -30.36 15.01 -18.02
N ASN A 336 -30.81 16.17 -17.54
CA ASN A 336 -31.10 16.35 -16.12
C ASN A 336 -32.41 15.64 -15.78
N ILE A 337 -32.42 14.82 -14.72
CA ILE A 337 -33.63 14.14 -14.26
C ILE A 337 -34.58 15.19 -13.71
N LEU A 338 -35.73 15.42 -14.35
CA LEU A 338 -36.78 16.32 -13.87
C LEU A 338 -37.74 15.60 -12.92
N LYS A 339 -37.99 14.31 -13.16
CA LYS A 339 -38.97 13.54 -12.39
C LYS A 339 -38.63 12.06 -12.38
N ILE A 340 -38.82 11.40 -11.25
CA ILE A 340 -38.82 9.94 -11.14
C ILE A 340 -40.17 9.52 -10.57
N CYS A 341 -40.88 8.66 -11.30
CA CYS A 341 -42.06 7.99 -10.81
C CYS A 341 -41.74 6.52 -10.60
N HIS A 342 -41.97 6.02 -9.39
CA HIS A 342 -41.92 4.60 -9.08
C HIS A 342 -43.35 4.08 -8.99
N THR A 343 -43.65 3.10 -9.84
CA THR A 343 -44.91 2.37 -9.86
C THR A 343 -44.65 0.90 -9.63
N THR A 344 -45.37 0.33 -8.67
CA THR A 344 -45.30 -1.08 -8.32
C THR A 344 -46.70 -1.66 -8.15
N GLU A 345 -46.85 -2.92 -8.51
CA GLU A 345 -48.07 -3.71 -8.26
C GLU A 345 -48.02 -4.45 -6.92
N ASP A 346 -46.87 -4.42 -6.22
CA ASP A 346 -46.71 -4.98 -4.88
C ASP A 346 -47.40 -4.09 -3.83
N GLU A 347 -48.46 -4.62 -3.19
CA GLU A 347 -49.22 -3.96 -2.13
C GLU A 347 -48.37 -3.59 -0.88
N ARG A 348 -47.18 -4.16 -0.72
CA ARG A 348 -46.24 -3.82 0.37
C ARG A 348 -45.37 -2.61 0.05
N SER A 349 -45.36 -2.14 -1.19
CA SER A 349 -44.48 -1.08 -1.68
C SER A 349 -45.31 0.11 -2.16
N ALA A 350 -45.05 1.30 -1.62
CA ALA A 350 -45.82 2.49 -1.99
C ALA A 350 -45.30 3.12 -3.30
N ASN A 351 -46.23 3.53 -4.16
CA ASN A 351 -45.93 4.40 -5.29
C ASN A 351 -45.40 5.75 -4.78
N TRP A 352 -44.39 6.29 -5.45
CA TRP A 352 -43.85 7.61 -5.10
C TRP A 352 -43.38 8.38 -6.32
N VAL A 353 -43.39 9.70 -6.17
CA VAL A 353 -42.89 10.66 -7.15
C VAL A 353 -41.83 11.52 -6.50
N ARG A 354 -40.70 11.70 -7.20
CA ARG A 354 -39.69 12.71 -6.89
C ARG A 354 -39.60 13.70 -8.04
N GLU A 355 -39.62 14.98 -7.72
CA GLU A 355 -39.48 16.08 -8.69
C GLU A 355 -38.16 16.81 -8.41
N TYR A 356 -37.48 17.28 -9.45
CA TYR A 356 -36.15 17.85 -9.36
C TYR A 356 -36.11 19.17 -10.12
N GLU A 357 -35.46 20.17 -9.53
CA GLU A 357 -35.25 21.47 -10.16
C GLU A 357 -33.78 21.86 -10.07
N TYR A 358 -33.28 22.44 -11.15
CA TYR A 358 -31.87 22.78 -11.34
C TYR A 358 -31.69 24.29 -11.41
N SER A 359 -30.56 24.79 -10.90
CA SER A 359 -30.22 26.21 -10.95
C SER A 359 -29.50 26.55 -12.24
N ASP A 360 -29.98 27.59 -12.94
CA ASP A 360 -29.27 28.24 -14.06
C ASP A 360 -28.75 27.26 -15.13
N LEU A 361 -29.71 26.64 -15.84
CA LEU A 361 -29.49 25.64 -16.89
C LEU A 361 -28.66 26.14 -18.08
N GLU A 362 -28.51 27.46 -18.24
CA GLU A 362 -27.66 28.05 -19.28
C GLU A 362 -26.16 27.99 -18.92
N ALA A 363 -25.84 27.90 -17.62
CA ALA A 363 -24.46 27.92 -17.12
C ALA A 363 -24.01 26.61 -16.46
N ASN A 364 -24.92 25.82 -15.88
CA ASN A 364 -24.58 24.55 -15.21
C ASN A 364 -25.80 23.63 -15.01
N ASN A 365 -25.56 22.41 -14.51
CA ASN A 365 -26.58 21.42 -14.20
C ASN A 365 -26.67 21.09 -12.69
N ARG A 366 -26.48 22.10 -11.82
CA ARG A 366 -26.53 21.89 -10.37
C ARG A 366 -27.97 21.74 -9.90
N LEU A 367 -28.25 20.67 -9.16
CA LEU A 367 -29.56 20.40 -8.58
C LEU A 367 -29.86 21.42 -7.48
N ALA A 368 -30.81 22.32 -7.72
CA ALA A 368 -31.18 23.36 -6.77
C ALA A 368 -32.06 22.81 -5.65
N ARG A 369 -33.04 21.96 -5.99
CA ARG A 369 -33.96 21.37 -5.02
C ARG A 369 -34.64 20.09 -5.52
N THR A 370 -34.99 19.22 -4.59
CA THR A 370 -35.79 18.01 -4.86
C THR A 370 -37.07 18.05 -4.04
N LYS A 371 -38.19 17.66 -4.62
CA LYS A 371 -39.44 17.42 -3.90
C LYS A 371 -39.61 15.94 -3.64
N VAL A 372 -39.71 15.56 -2.37
CA VAL A 372 -39.98 14.19 -1.96
C VAL A 372 -41.23 14.21 -1.09
N GLN A 373 -42.26 13.43 -1.46
CA GLN A 373 -43.52 13.34 -0.71
C GLN A 373 -44.12 14.72 -0.37
N GLY A 374 -44.09 15.65 -1.33
CA GLY A 374 -44.67 16.99 -1.17
C GLY A 374 -43.78 18.04 -0.49
N ARG A 375 -42.60 17.67 0.03
CA ARG A 375 -41.68 18.60 0.70
C ARG A 375 -40.45 18.89 -0.16
N TRP A 376 -40.11 20.17 -0.28
CA TRP A 376 -38.89 20.61 -0.97
C TRP A 376 -37.66 20.53 -0.05
N GLU A 377 -36.61 19.92 -0.58
CA GLU A 377 -35.26 19.87 -0.05
C GLU A 377 -34.37 20.76 -0.93
N HIS A 378 -33.68 21.74 -0.32
CA HIS A 378 -32.84 22.68 -1.06
C HIS A 378 -31.37 22.33 -0.88
N TYR A 379 -30.58 22.58 -1.93
CA TYR A 379 -29.15 22.31 -1.94
C TYR A 379 -28.35 23.58 -2.25
N THR A 380 -27.16 23.68 -1.68
CA THR A 380 -26.21 24.76 -1.96
C THR A 380 -24.87 24.17 -2.35
N TYR A 381 -24.03 24.97 -3.02
CA TYR A 381 -22.75 24.52 -3.56
C TYR A 381 -21.64 25.53 -3.28
N ASP A 382 -20.41 25.07 -3.22
CA ASP A 382 -19.23 25.95 -3.23
C ASP A 382 -18.82 26.33 -4.66
N LYS A 383 -17.70 27.07 -4.77
CA LYS A 383 -17.14 27.48 -6.06
C LYS A 383 -16.63 26.29 -6.89
N GLY A 384 -16.16 25.22 -6.24
CA GLY A 384 -15.70 23.99 -6.90
C GLY A 384 -16.83 23.11 -7.44
N GLY A 385 -18.07 23.37 -7.02
CA GLY A 385 -19.25 22.59 -7.40
C GLY A 385 -19.61 21.48 -6.42
N CYS A 386 -18.96 21.43 -5.26
CA CYS A 386 -19.30 20.49 -4.20
C CYS A 386 -20.52 20.97 -3.41
N MET A 387 -21.42 20.04 -3.05
CA MET A 387 -22.66 20.36 -2.33
C MET A 387 -22.37 20.67 -0.85
N THR A 388 -22.69 21.87 -0.40
CA THR A 388 -22.42 22.38 0.97
C THR A 388 -23.63 22.30 1.90
N SER A 389 -24.84 22.07 1.37
CA SER A 389 -26.04 21.86 2.16
C SER A 389 -26.92 20.81 1.52
N MET A 390 -27.42 19.88 2.34
CA MET A 390 -28.36 18.83 1.93
C MET A 390 -29.25 18.43 3.10
N SER A 391 -30.51 18.14 2.80
CA SER A 391 -31.48 17.69 3.80
C SER A 391 -31.00 16.45 4.55
N GLY A 392 -31.23 16.44 5.86
CA GLY A 392 -30.82 15.34 6.74
C GLY A 392 -29.38 15.39 7.23
N TYR A 393 -28.60 16.40 6.82
CA TYR A 393 -27.24 16.64 7.28
C TYR A 393 -27.12 18.02 7.95
N SER A 394 -26.30 18.10 8.97
CA SER A 394 -25.93 19.32 9.68
C SER A 394 -24.58 19.88 9.21
N ASN A 395 -23.73 19.02 8.64
CA ASN A 395 -22.44 19.37 8.06
C ASN A 395 -22.12 18.38 6.93
N VAL A 396 -21.57 18.90 5.83
CA VAL A 396 -20.95 18.16 4.73
C VAL A 396 -19.69 18.92 4.32
N GLY A 397 -18.54 18.25 4.34
CA GLY A 397 -17.25 18.86 4.01
C GLY A 397 -16.50 18.05 2.96
N TRP A 398 -15.74 18.74 2.13
CA TRP A 398 -15.03 18.18 0.98
C TRP A 398 -13.52 18.40 1.11
N ASN A 399 -12.72 17.55 0.48
CA ASN A 399 -11.27 17.75 0.39
C ASN A 399 -10.89 18.54 -0.88
N VAL A 400 -9.60 18.84 -1.04
CA VAL A 400 -9.07 19.60 -2.19
C VAL A 400 -9.30 18.92 -3.55
N PHE A 401 -9.52 17.60 -3.54
CA PHE A 401 -9.87 16.81 -4.73
C PHE A 401 -11.38 16.68 -4.94
N GLN A 402 -12.19 17.51 -4.26
CA GLN A 402 -13.65 17.48 -4.35
C GLN A 402 -14.30 16.15 -3.93
N ARG A 403 -13.63 15.36 -3.09
CA ARG A 403 -14.16 14.11 -2.51
C ARG A 403 -14.74 14.39 -1.13
N LEU A 404 -15.79 13.65 -0.76
CA LEU A 404 -16.48 13.83 0.52
C LEU A 404 -15.48 13.54 1.65
N LYS A 405 -15.10 14.55 2.43
CA LYS A 405 -14.12 14.42 3.51
C LYS A 405 -14.81 14.11 4.84
N SER A 406 -15.94 14.76 5.08
CA SER A 406 -16.64 14.68 6.37
C SER A 406 -18.14 14.89 6.22
N ARG A 407 -18.93 14.30 7.11
CA ARG A 407 -20.36 14.60 7.24
C ARG A 407 -20.84 14.44 8.68
N SER A 408 -21.90 15.16 9.03
CA SER A 408 -22.62 14.95 10.29
C SER A 408 -24.13 15.06 10.08
N ARG A 409 -24.90 14.17 10.70
CA ARG A 409 -26.37 14.23 10.75
C ARG A 409 -26.90 14.86 12.04
N GLN A 410 -26.07 14.92 13.09
CA GLN A 410 -26.48 15.35 14.41
C GLN A 410 -26.50 16.87 14.51
N ARG A 411 -27.66 17.45 14.84
CA ARG A 411 -27.75 18.86 15.24
C ARG A 411 -27.61 18.94 16.75
N VAL A 412 -26.52 19.53 17.23
CA VAL A 412 -26.27 19.72 18.67
C VAL A 412 -26.82 21.08 19.10
N LYS A 413 -27.66 21.10 20.14
CA LYS A 413 -28.06 22.36 20.79
C LYS A 413 -26.95 22.81 21.73
N GLN A 414 -26.68 24.10 21.75
CA GLN A 414 -25.69 24.69 22.67
C GLN A 414 -26.06 24.35 24.12
N SER A 415 -25.12 23.76 24.86
CA SER A 415 -25.28 23.35 26.26
C SER A 415 -24.05 23.77 27.05
N LYS A 416 -24.23 24.13 28.33
CA LYS A 416 -23.11 24.47 29.24
C LYS A 416 -22.06 23.36 29.38
N ASN A 417 -22.41 22.12 29.01
CA ASN A 417 -21.53 20.94 29.11
C ASN A 417 -21.06 20.39 27.74
N SER A 418 -21.39 21.04 26.62
CA SER A 418 -20.90 20.63 25.30
C SER A 418 -19.55 21.26 25.01
N MET A 419 -18.57 20.46 24.59
CA MET A 419 -17.31 20.98 24.07
C MET A 419 -17.51 21.81 22.81
N THR A 420 -16.78 22.91 22.74
CA THR A 420 -16.88 23.91 21.68
C THR A 420 -15.65 23.89 20.78
N SER A 421 -15.82 24.20 19.49
CA SER A 421 -14.72 24.61 18.61
C SER A 421 -13.99 25.85 19.15
N SER A 422 -12.86 26.22 18.55
CA SER A 422 -12.17 27.51 18.79
C SER A 422 -13.12 28.72 18.73
N ASP A 423 -14.22 28.57 17.99
CA ASP A 423 -15.22 29.61 17.72
C ASP A 423 -16.49 29.45 18.58
N GLY A 424 -16.47 28.62 19.62
CA GLY A 424 -17.57 28.53 20.61
C GLY A 424 -18.76 27.64 20.19
N GLN A 425 -18.65 26.85 19.13
CA GLN A 425 -19.75 25.98 18.65
C GLN A 425 -19.65 24.54 19.14
N SER A 426 -20.75 23.99 19.65
CA SER A 426 -20.82 22.58 20.09
C SER A 426 -20.50 21.61 18.95
N LEU A 427 -19.55 20.69 19.17
CA LEU A 427 -19.11 19.75 18.13
C LEU A 427 -20.09 18.55 18.01
N PRO A 428 -20.64 18.25 16.81
CA PRO A 428 -21.46 17.07 16.59
C PRO A 428 -20.61 15.80 16.39
N GLU A 429 -21.24 14.63 16.40
CA GLU A 429 -20.63 13.39 15.88
C GLU A 429 -20.29 13.57 14.39
N ILE A 430 -19.05 13.32 13.98
CA ILE A 430 -18.57 13.50 12.60
C ILE A 430 -18.11 12.16 12.04
N THR A 431 -18.59 11.84 10.83
CA THR A 431 -18.07 10.76 10.01
C THR A 431 -17.04 11.31 9.02
N TRP A 432 -15.84 10.75 9.01
CA TRP A 432 -14.74 11.04 8.11
C TRP A 432 -14.56 9.92 7.07
N PHE A 433 -14.07 10.30 5.89
CA PHE A 433 -13.85 9.40 4.77
C PHE A 433 -12.42 9.53 4.25
N VAL A 434 -11.77 8.39 4.03
CA VAL A 434 -10.37 8.29 3.60
C VAL A 434 -10.30 7.49 2.31
N TYR A 435 -9.53 7.97 1.35
CA TYR A 435 -9.43 7.42 0.01
C TYR A 435 -7.98 7.00 -0.30
N ASN A 436 -7.80 5.97 -1.14
CA ASN A 436 -6.49 5.60 -1.69
C ASN A 436 -6.04 6.56 -2.82
N SER A 437 -4.89 6.28 -3.43
CA SER A 437 -4.33 7.05 -4.56
C SER A 437 -5.26 7.14 -5.75
N ASP A 438 -6.02 6.08 -6.02
CA ASP A 438 -6.93 5.97 -7.16
C ASP A 438 -8.25 6.70 -6.89
N GLY A 439 -8.48 7.14 -5.65
CA GLY A 439 -9.71 7.80 -5.22
C GLY A 439 -10.82 6.88 -4.77
N THR A 440 -10.49 5.61 -4.50
CA THR A 440 -11.39 4.62 -3.92
C THR A 440 -11.47 4.82 -2.40
N LEU A 441 -12.69 4.80 -1.84
CA LEU A 441 -12.89 4.89 -0.38
C LEU A 441 -12.35 3.63 0.29
N VAL A 442 -11.39 3.78 1.19
CA VAL A 442 -10.74 2.65 1.89
C VAL A 442 -11.03 2.62 3.38
N ARG A 443 -11.44 3.75 3.96
CA ARG A 443 -11.80 3.81 5.39
C ARG A 443 -12.85 4.87 5.64
N LYS A 444 -13.82 4.53 6.49
CA LYS A 444 -14.83 5.43 7.03
C LYS A 444 -14.76 5.38 8.55
N VAL A 445 -14.55 6.52 9.16
CA VAL A 445 -14.41 6.65 10.61
C VAL A 445 -15.56 7.51 11.13
N THR A 446 -16.16 7.16 12.26
CA THR A 446 -17.12 8.04 12.94
C THR A 446 -16.69 8.24 14.38
N ASP A 447 -16.55 9.51 14.74
CA ASP A 447 -16.09 9.92 16.04
C ASP A 447 -17.09 10.86 16.73
N GLN A 448 -17.31 10.62 18.02
CA GLN A 448 -17.95 11.54 18.95
C GLN A 448 -16.87 12.36 19.65
N LEU A 449 -16.58 13.54 19.11
CA LEU A 449 -15.71 14.57 19.71
C LEU A 449 -16.27 15.03 21.08
N THR A 450 -16.05 14.21 22.10
CA THR A 450 -16.43 14.43 23.50
C THR A 450 -15.21 14.36 24.43
N ALA A 451 -14.01 14.31 23.86
CA ALA A 451 -12.74 14.37 24.57
C ALA A 451 -12.06 15.75 24.41
N ALA A 452 -11.76 16.41 25.54
CA ALA A 452 -11.02 17.67 25.59
C ALA A 452 -9.74 17.61 24.74
N GLN A 453 -9.27 18.75 24.21
CA GLN A 453 -8.04 18.83 23.41
C GLN A 453 -6.93 17.93 24.00
N GLY A 454 -6.48 16.94 23.22
CA GLY A 454 -5.43 16.01 23.62
C GLY A 454 -5.90 14.67 24.23
N GLN A 455 -7.20 14.38 24.30
CA GLN A 455 -7.71 13.08 24.75
C GLN A 455 -8.35 12.26 23.62
N ASN A 456 -8.20 10.93 23.69
CA ASN A 456 -8.84 10.00 22.77
C ASN A 456 -10.37 10.03 22.93
N PRO A 457 -11.13 9.94 21.82
CA PRO A 457 -12.58 10.02 21.87
C PRO A 457 -13.24 8.94 22.74
N LYS A 458 -14.41 9.25 23.30
CA LYS A 458 -15.15 8.35 24.21
C LYS A 458 -15.69 7.09 23.51
N GLY A 459 -15.83 7.13 22.19
CA GLY A 459 -16.27 6.00 21.38
C GLY A 459 -16.03 6.27 19.91
N PHE A 460 -15.46 5.29 19.23
CA PHE A 460 -15.04 5.38 17.84
C PHE A 460 -15.59 4.18 17.07
N LYS A 461 -16.09 4.42 15.85
CA LYS A 461 -16.48 3.37 14.92
C LYS A 461 -15.65 3.52 13.65
N GLU A 462 -15.22 2.42 13.07
CA GLU A 462 -14.66 2.43 11.73
C GLU A 462 -15.25 1.35 10.85
N THR A 463 -15.17 1.60 9.55
CA THR A 463 -15.31 0.60 8.50
C THR A 463 -14.08 0.70 7.63
N LEU A 464 -13.33 -0.39 7.50
CA LEU A 464 -12.32 -0.58 6.49
C LEU A 464 -13.00 -1.20 5.27
N TYR A 465 -12.80 -0.60 4.11
CA TYR A 465 -13.31 -1.10 2.84
C TYR A 465 -12.16 -1.85 2.15
N LEU A 466 -12.25 -3.17 2.13
CA LEU A 466 -11.31 -4.05 1.44
C LEU A 466 -11.97 -4.56 0.15
N ASP A 467 -11.19 -5.12 -0.76
CA ASP A 467 -11.71 -5.48 -2.09
C ASP A 467 -12.78 -6.58 -2.07
N SER A 468 -12.72 -7.46 -1.06
CA SER A 468 -13.62 -8.62 -0.88
C SER A 468 -14.55 -8.52 0.33
N CYS A 469 -14.27 -7.64 1.29
CA CYS A 469 -15.10 -7.48 2.47
C CYS A 469 -14.97 -6.09 3.11
N ASP A 470 -16.02 -5.70 3.84
CA ASP A 470 -15.99 -4.53 4.72
C ASP A 470 -15.77 -5.01 6.16
N VAL A 471 -14.74 -4.49 6.83
CA VAL A 471 -14.48 -4.75 8.25
C VAL A 471 -15.01 -3.59 9.07
N TYR A 472 -16.09 -3.82 9.81
CA TYR A 472 -16.64 -2.84 10.74
C TYR A 472 -16.15 -3.11 12.15
N ARG A 473 -15.63 -2.08 12.82
CA ARG A 473 -15.21 -2.13 14.23
C ARG A 473 -15.87 -1.06 15.04
N LYS A 474 -16.28 -1.41 16.26
CA LYS A 474 -16.76 -0.47 17.28
C LYS A 474 -15.86 -0.57 18.51
N TYR A 475 -15.25 0.54 18.88
CA TYR A 475 -14.32 0.61 20.00
C TYR A 475 -14.99 1.17 21.25
N HIS A 476 -14.46 0.80 22.41
CA HIS A 476 -14.74 1.47 23.67
C HIS A 476 -13.43 1.99 24.28
N ASN A 477 -13.53 3.14 24.94
CA ASN A 477 -12.42 3.72 25.69
C ASN A 477 -12.30 3.02 27.05
N LEU A 478 -11.12 2.49 27.35
CA LEU A 478 -10.83 1.76 28.60
C LEU A 478 -10.52 2.68 29.79
N GLY A 479 -10.54 4.00 29.60
CA GLY A 479 -10.28 5.00 30.65
C GLY A 479 -8.80 5.35 30.82
N ASP A 480 -7.89 4.59 30.22
CA ASP A 480 -6.43 4.81 30.18
C ASP A 480 -5.94 5.38 28.84
N GLY A 481 -6.86 5.65 27.90
CA GLY A 481 -6.55 6.09 26.54
C GLY A 481 -6.40 4.95 25.53
N SER A 482 -6.33 3.69 25.95
CA SER A 482 -6.34 2.55 25.03
C SER A 482 -7.75 2.26 24.50
N LEU A 483 -7.80 1.82 23.23
CA LEU A 483 -9.04 1.46 22.54
C LEU A 483 -9.03 -0.05 22.26
N LYS A 484 -10.06 -0.76 22.72
CA LYS A 484 -10.27 -2.17 22.33
C LYS A 484 -11.56 -2.35 21.52
N PRO A 485 -11.52 -3.13 20.42
CA PRO A 485 -12.71 -3.42 19.64
C PRO A 485 -13.68 -4.24 20.51
N LYS A 486 -14.88 -3.70 20.71
CA LYS A 486 -15.98 -4.38 21.41
C LYS A 486 -16.80 -5.25 20.46
N VAL A 487 -16.87 -4.84 19.21
CA VAL A 487 -17.56 -5.55 18.13
C VAL A 487 -16.72 -5.42 16.88
N GLU A 488 -16.49 -6.54 16.22
CA GLU A 488 -15.93 -6.61 14.87
C GLU A 488 -16.91 -7.41 14.00
N THR A 489 -17.16 -6.94 12.78
CA THR A 489 -18.08 -7.59 11.84
C THR A 489 -17.49 -7.54 10.45
N TYR A 490 -17.41 -8.70 9.82
CA TYR A 490 -16.93 -8.86 8.46
C TYR A 490 -18.15 -9.01 7.55
N THR A 491 -18.29 -8.12 6.57
CA THR A 491 -19.34 -8.21 5.56
C THR A 491 -18.71 -8.56 4.22
N SER A 492 -18.87 -9.79 3.76
CA SER A 492 -18.37 -10.21 2.45
C SER A 492 -19.16 -9.53 1.33
N LEU A 493 -18.46 -8.95 0.36
CA LEU A 493 -19.07 -8.40 -0.83
C LEU A 493 -19.08 -9.50 -1.91
N VAL A 494 -20.26 -10.06 -2.20
CA VAL A 494 -20.44 -10.91 -3.39
C VAL A 494 -20.52 -9.96 -4.59
N LYS A 495 -19.39 -9.78 -5.29
CA LYS A 495 -19.36 -9.13 -6.59
C LYS A 495 -19.72 -10.19 -7.63
N GLU A 496 -20.90 -10.09 -8.23
CA GLU A 496 -21.23 -10.88 -9.42
C GLU A 496 -20.20 -10.53 -10.51
N HIS A 497 -19.37 -11.52 -10.88
CA HIS A 497 -18.45 -11.38 -12.00
C HIS A 497 -19.26 -11.28 -13.29
N GLN A 498 -19.19 -10.14 -13.99
CA GLN A 498 -19.54 -10.10 -15.40
C GLN A 498 -18.40 -10.77 -16.18
N GLU A 499 -18.65 -12.00 -16.65
CA GLU A 499 -17.82 -12.65 -17.67
C GLU A 499 -17.80 -11.75 -18.91
N THR A 500 -16.63 -11.21 -19.23
CA THR A 500 -16.41 -10.54 -20.51
C THR A 500 -16.10 -11.63 -21.52
N VAL A 501 -17.10 -12.03 -22.31
CA VAL A 501 -16.91 -12.85 -23.50
C VAL A 501 -16.15 -12.01 -24.54
N LEU A 502 -15.03 -12.55 -25.02
CA LEU A 502 -14.17 -11.98 -26.07
C LEU A 502 -14.91 -11.73 -27.39
#